data_AF-A0A851LWP8-F1
#
_entry.id   AF-A0A851LWP8-F1
#
_cell.length_a   1.000
_cell.length_b   1.000
_cell.length_c   1.000
_cell.angle_alpha   90.00
_cell.angle_beta   90.00
_cell.angle_gamma   90.00
#
_symmetry.space_group_name_H-M   'P 1'
#
loop_
_entity.id
_entity.type
_entity.pdbx_description
1 polymer ?
#
loop_
_entity_poly.entity_id
_entity_poly.type
_entity_poly.pdbx_seq_one_letter_code
_entity_poly.pdbx_strand_id
1 'polypeptide(L)'
;MVTGLYAESHGVVANEMYDPILNETFSMDKMNIYNSKFWEEASPIWVTNQKEGHKTGAAMWPGTDVKIHGVFPTYYMPYNASVSFEDRVARLVDWFTSEEPINFGLLYWEQPDAMGHILGPENPLMGAIITDVDKKLGYLMSELKKAKLWGVINVIITSDHGMSQSSLERLIELDQYVNRELYTVIDHSPAVAILPKEGR
;
A
#
# COMPACT_ATOMS: atom_id res chain seq x y z
N MET A 1 -8.01 -0.95 3.70
CA MET A 1 -7.75 -1.61 5.01
C MET A 1 -7.85 -0.66 6.20
N VAL A 2 -6.97 0.34 6.30
CA VAL A 2 -6.80 1.20 7.49
C VAL A 2 -7.91 2.22 7.75
N THR A 3 -8.89 2.32 6.85
CA THR A 3 -10.06 3.22 6.97
C THR A 3 -11.35 2.48 7.33
N GLY A 4 -11.42 1.16 7.10
CA GLY A 4 -12.65 0.38 7.23
C GLY A 4 -13.72 0.69 6.18
N LEU A 5 -13.38 1.43 5.12
CA LEU A 5 -14.31 1.89 4.08
C LEU A 5 -14.09 1.18 2.74
N TYR A 6 -15.11 1.21 1.89
CA TYR A 6 -14.97 0.85 0.47
C TYR A 6 -14.18 1.92 -0.29
N ALA A 7 -13.59 1.52 -1.42
CA ALA A 7 -12.77 2.39 -2.26
C ALA A 7 -13.54 3.63 -2.76
N GLU A 8 -14.80 3.45 -3.15
CA GLU A 8 -15.70 4.54 -3.55
C GLU A 8 -15.96 5.56 -2.44
N SER A 9 -15.74 5.17 -1.17
CA SER A 9 -15.96 6.04 -0.01
C SER A 9 -14.68 6.66 0.53
N HIS A 10 -13.53 5.97 0.42
CA HIS A 10 -12.25 6.51 0.91
C HIS A 10 -11.43 7.26 -0.15
N GLY A 11 -11.94 7.37 -1.38
CA GLY A 11 -11.40 8.24 -2.43
C GLY A 11 -10.28 7.62 -3.29
N VAL A 12 -9.49 6.70 -2.76
CA VAL A 12 -8.44 6.00 -3.52
C VAL A 12 -8.99 4.75 -4.21
N VAL A 13 -9.49 4.90 -5.44
CA VAL A 13 -10.18 3.81 -6.16
C VAL A 13 -9.26 2.92 -7.00
N ALA A 14 -8.09 3.41 -7.39
CA ALA A 14 -7.09 2.70 -8.16
C ALA A 14 -5.71 3.34 -7.97
N ASN A 15 -4.65 2.61 -8.33
CA ASN A 15 -3.27 3.13 -8.31
C ASN A 15 -3.06 4.22 -9.37
N GLU A 16 -3.89 4.21 -10.41
CA GLU A 16 -4.02 5.25 -11.42
C GLU A 16 -5.49 5.68 -11.51
N MET A 17 -5.80 6.92 -11.18
CA MET A 17 -7.17 7.44 -11.23
C MET A 17 -7.20 8.91 -11.62
N TYR A 18 -8.31 9.37 -12.21
CA TYR A 18 -8.52 10.76 -12.58
C TYR A 18 -9.76 11.31 -11.86
N ASP A 19 -9.59 12.46 -11.21
CA ASP A 19 -10.67 13.18 -10.58
C ASP A 19 -11.11 14.35 -11.49
N PRO A 20 -12.35 14.33 -12.02
CA PRO A 20 -12.85 15.38 -12.91
C PRO A 20 -13.19 16.70 -12.19
N ILE A 21 -13.42 16.67 -10.87
CA ILE A 21 -13.69 17.87 -10.06
C ILE A 21 -12.38 18.61 -9.80
N LEU A 22 -11.34 17.87 -9.44
CA LEU A 22 -9.99 18.41 -9.26
C LEU A 22 -9.28 18.67 -10.60
N ASN A 23 -9.75 18.03 -11.68
CA ASN A 23 -9.10 17.96 -12.97
C ASN A 23 -7.64 17.49 -12.87
N GLU A 24 -7.41 16.45 -12.07
CA GLU A 24 -6.08 15.93 -11.78
C GLU A 24 -6.03 14.41 -11.74
N THR A 25 -4.88 13.86 -12.10
CA THR A 25 -4.59 12.43 -12.02
C THR A 25 -3.86 12.14 -10.72
N PHE A 26 -4.20 11.03 -10.08
CA PHE A 26 -3.42 10.34 -9.04
C PHE A 26 -2.70 9.17 -9.69
N SER A 27 -1.41 9.01 -9.40
CA SER A 27 -0.55 7.99 -9.98
C SER A 27 0.55 7.60 -9.01
N MET A 28 0.64 6.32 -8.68
CA MET A 28 1.71 5.82 -7.80
C MET A 28 3.12 6.16 -8.30
N ASP A 29 3.31 6.25 -9.61
CA ASP A 29 4.62 6.47 -10.22
C ASP A 29 5.03 7.95 -10.32
N LYS A 30 4.09 8.89 -10.26
CA LYS A 30 4.35 10.33 -10.55
C LYS A 30 4.55 11.20 -9.31
N MET A 31 4.74 10.62 -8.13
CA MET A 31 4.89 11.31 -6.83
C MET A 31 3.71 12.20 -6.39
N ASN A 32 2.64 12.33 -7.18
CA ASN A 32 1.42 13.04 -6.79
C ASN A 32 0.62 12.30 -5.69
N ILE A 33 0.99 11.05 -5.37
CA ILE A 33 0.49 10.29 -4.23
C ILE A 33 0.63 11.01 -2.91
N TYR A 34 1.62 11.91 -2.78
CA TYR A 34 1.84 12.68 -1.57
C TYR A 34 0.93 13.91 -1.44
N ASN A 35 0.10 14.18 -2.45
CA ASN A 35 -0.88 15.24 -2.38
C ASN A 35 -2.09 14.79 -1.54
N SER A 36 -2.26 15.40 -0.37
CA SER A 36 -3.25 14.95 0.61
C SER A 36 -4.69 15.01 0.08
N LYS A 37 -5.00 15.86 -0.92
CA LYS A 37 -6.35 15.99 -1.49
C LYS A 37 -6.98 14.68 -1.96
N PHE A 38 -6.18 13.70 -2.38
CA PHE A 38 -6.67 12.38 -2.81
C PHE A 38 -6.99 11.44 -1.63
N TRP A 39 -6.72 11.87 -0.40
CA TRP A 39 -6.78 11.06 0.81
C TRP A 39 -7.68 11.68 1.90
N GLU A 40 -8.27 12.84 1.64
CA GLU A 40 -9.07 13.58 2.64
C GLU A 40 -10.50 13.02 2.82
N GLU A 41 -10.97 12.08 1.99
CA GLU A 41 -12.34 11.55 2.12
C GLU A 41 -12.50 10.59 3.30
N ALA A 42 -11.40 10.13 3.92
CA ALA A 42 -11.43 9.19 5.02
C ALA A 42 -10.36 9.45 6.08
N SER A 43 -10.71 9.18 7.34
CA SER A 43 -9.74 9.14 8.44
C SER A 43 -9.13 7.74 8.56
N PRO A 44 -7.83 7.55 8.26
CA PRO A 44 -7.16 6.29 8.54
C PRO A 44 -6.96 6.11 10.06
N ILE A 45 -6.83 4.86 10.49
CA ILE A 45 -6.81 4.48 11.90
C ILE A 45 -5.70 5.19 12.72
N TRP A 46 -4.56 5.55 12.11
CA TRP A 46 -3.52 6.31 12.82
C TRP A 46 -3.94 7.74 13.15
N VAL A 47 -4.73 8.39 12.29
CA VAL A 47 -5.29 9.71 12.60
C VAL A 47 -6.26 9.60 13.78
N THR A 48 -7.12 8.58 13.78
CA THR A 48 -8.05 8.32 14.89
C THR A 48 -7.31 7.99 16.19
N ASN A 49 -6.31 7.10 16.14
CA ASN A 49 -5.51 6.72 17.31
C ASN A 49 -4.83 7.94 17.95
N GLN A 50 -4.31 8.86 17.13
CA GLN A 50 -3.66 10.07 17.63
C GLN A 50 -4.64 11.14 18.14
N LYS A 51 -5.85 11.21 17.58
CA LYS A 51 -6.92 12.07 18.12
C LYS A 51 -7.31 11.66 19.54
N GLU A 52 -7.23 10.37 19.86
CA GLU A 52 -7.44 9.83 21.22
C GLU A 52 -6.20 9.95 22.13
N GLY A 53 -5.16 10.68 21.71
CA GLY A 53 -3.97 10.95 22.51
C GLY A 53 -2.93 9.83 22.51
N HIS A 54 -3.07 8.83 21.63
CA HIS A 54 -2.09 7.76 21.47
C HIS A 54 -1.06 8.04 20.38
N LYS A 55 -0.07 7.15 20.23
CA LYS A 55 1.06 7.32 19.30
C LYS A 55 1.11 6.18 18.29
N THR A 56 1.43 6.53 17.04
CA THR A 56 1.54 5.57 15.95
C THR A 56 2.92 5.58 15.30
N GLY A 57 3.45 4.39 15.03
CA GLY A 57 4.64 4.18 14.21
C GLY A 57 4.27 3.51 12.88
N ALA A 58 4.82 3.99 11.77
CA ALA A 58 4.55 3.41 10.45
C ALA A 58 5.82 3.23 9.61
N ALA A 59 6.15 1.98 9.32
CA ALA A 59 7.20 1.61 8.39
C ALA A 59 6.60 1.34 7.00
N MET A 60 6.50 2.42 6.21
CA MET A 60 6.20 2.42 4.77
C MET A 60 4.81 1.92 4.36
N TRP A 61 3.80 2.05 5.23
CA TRP A 61 2.42 1.71 4.86
C TRP A 61 1.82 2.80 3.95
N PRO A 62 1.07 2.45 2.88
CA PRO A 62 0.48 3.43 1.97
C PRO A 62 -0.32 4.53 2.68
N GLY A 63 -0.03 5.79 2.35
CA GLY A 63 -0.69 6.97 2.95
C GLY A 63 -0.06 7.46 4.26
N THR A 64 0.85 6.70 4.88
CA THR A 64 1.46 7.11 6.16
C THR A 64 2.51 8.21 6.02
N ASP A 65 3.04 8.41 4.83
CA ASP A 65 3.89 9.52 4.41
C ASP A 65 3.09 10.62 3.67
N VAL A 66 1.77 10.65 3.86
CA VAL A 66 0.86 11.71 3.39
C VAL A 66 0.25 12.44 4.59
N LYS A 67 0.12 13.76 4.49
CA LYS A 67 -0.41 14.61 5.58
C LYS A 67 -1.95 14.63 5.60
N ILE A 68 -2.56 13.48 5.84
CA ILE A 68 -4.02 13.29 5.80
C ILE A 68 -4.67 14.04 6.97
N HIS A 69 -5.66 14.90 6.68
CA HIS A 69 -6.29 15.77 7.67
C HIS A 69 -5.29 16.63 8.45
N GLY A 70 -4.18 17.01 7.81
CA GLY A 70 -3.14 17.81 8.44
C GLY A 70 -2.20 17.03 9.37
N VAL A 71 -2.26 15.69 9.41
CA VAL A 71 -1.55 14.87 10.39
C VAL A 71 -0.75 13.74 9.71
N PHE A 72 0.48 13.53 10.18
CA PHE A 72 1.26 12.31 9.94
C PHE A 72 1.19 11.39 11.17
N PRO A 73 1.53 10.10 11.06
CA PRO A 73 1.86 9.29 12.22
C PRO A 73 2.99 9.92 13.05
N THR A 74 3.02 9.60 14.34
CA THR A 74 3.98 10.15 15.32
C THR A 74 5.41 9.85 14.88
N TYR A 75 5.63 8.63 14.42
CA TYR A 75 6.84 8.22 13.75
C TYR A 75 6.48 7.55 12.43
N TYR A 76 7.18 7.89 11.35
CA TYR A 76 6.97 7.23 10.06
C TYR A 76 8.25 7.21 9.24
N MET A 77 8.30 6.29 8.28
CA MET A 77 9.33 6.21 7.27
C MET A 77 8.72 6.60 5.92
N PRO A 78 9.27 7.59 5.19
CA PRO A 78 8.92 7.82 3.80
C PRO A 78 9.16 6.55 2.98
N TYR A 79 8.28 6.28 2.02
CA TYR A 79 8.42 5.09 1.18
C TYR A 79 9.77 5.06 0.45
N ASN A 80 10.50 3.96 0.62
CA ASN A 80 11.73 3.67 -0.11
C ASN A 80 11.93 2.16 -0.17
N ALA A 81 11.60 1.56 -1.32
CA ALA A 81 11.71 0.12 -1.55
C ALA A 81 13.14 -0.45 -1.34
N SER A 82 14.18 0.40 -1.36
CA SER A 82 15.57 -0.03 -1.12
C SER A 82 15.87 -0.29 0.36
N VAL A 83 15.02 0.17 1.29
CA VAL A 83 15.22 -0.07 2.72
C VAL A 83 14.88 -1.52 3.05
N SER A 84 15.83 -2.20 3.69
CA SER A 84 15.71 -3.62 4.04
C SER A 84 14.54 -3.87 4.99
N PHE A 85 14.01 -5.11 4.97
CA PHE A 85 12.96 -5.51 5.91
C PHE A 85 13.45 -5.40 7.35
N GLU A 86 14.70 -5.77 7.59
CA GLU A 86 15.37 -5.74 8.88
C GLU A 86 15.43 -4.31 9.45
N ASP A 87 15.78 -3.32 8.64
CA ASP A 87 15.78 -1.91 9.06
C ASP A 87 14.37 -1.41 9.39
N ARG A 88 13.36 -1.82 8.59
CA ARG A 88 11.95 -1.47 8.86
C ARG A 88 11.48 -2.06 10.20
N VAL A 89 11.80 -3.33 10.47
CA VAL A 89 11.50 -4.01 11.73
C VAL A 89 12.23 -3.36 12.90
N ALA A 90 13.51 -3.04 12.74
CA ALA A 90 14.30 -2.39 13.79
C ALA A 90 13.67 -1.05 14.20
N ARG A 91 13.28 -0.21 13.23
CA ARG A 91 12.57 1.04 13.51
C ARG A 91 11.25 0.82 14.23
N LEU A 92 10.46 -0.16 13.80
CA LEU A 92 9.19 -0.47 14.44
C LEU A 92 9.38 -0.89 15.90
N VAL A 93 10.35 -1.77 16.17
CA VAL A 93 10.69 -2.21 17.53
C VAL A 93 11.16 -1.04 18.38
N ASP A 94 12.06 -0.20 17.86
CA ASP A 94 12.54 1.01 18.55
C ASP A 94 11.38 1.89 19.01
N TRP A 95 10.39 2.12 18.14
CA TRP A 95 9.23 2.94 18.48
C TRP A 95 8.35 2.32 19.57
N PHE A 96 8.16 1.00 19.57
CA PHE A 96 7.44 0.29 20.63
C PHE A 96 8.18 0.28 21.97
N THR A 97 9.51 0.37 21.95
CA THR A 97 10.35 0.33 23.16
C THR A 97 10.91 1.69 23.59
N SER A 98 10.53 2.76 22.90
CA SER A 98 10.99 4.11 23.21
C SER A 98 10.45 4.62 24.56
N GLU A 99 11.01 5.71 25.08
CA GLU A 99 10.50 6.38 26.29
C GLU A 99 9.05 6.83 26.15
N GLU A 100 8.63 7.07 24.91
CA GLU A 100 7.33 7.56 24.51
C GLU A 100 6.70 6.59 23.50
N PRO A 101 6.33 5.38 23.94
CA PRO A 101 6.09 4.25 23.07
C PRO A 101 4.81 4.41 22.25
N ILE A 102 4.83 3.85 21.04
CA ILE A 102 3.63 3.69 20.22
C ILE A 102 2.74 2.58 20.79
N ASN A 103 1.43 2.69 20.60
CA ASN A 103 0.48 1.59 20.87
C ASN A 103 -0.04 0.94 19.58
N PHE A 104 0.25 1.54 18.43
CA PHE A 104 -0.17 1.06 17.12
C PHE A 104 0.97 1.18 16.11
N GLY A 105 1.25 0.07 15.42
CA GLY A 105 2.36 -0.07 14.49
C GLY A 105 1.89 -0.58 13.13
N LEU A 106 2.42 -0.02 12.05
CA LEU A 106 2.22 -0.50 10.68
C LEU A 106 3.57 -0.86 10.06
N LEU A 107 3.62 -1.97 9.34
CA LEU A 107 4.81 -2.47 8.64
C LEU A 107 4.40 -3.03 7.29
N TYR A 108 5.05 -2.57 6.23
CA TYR A 108 4.82 -3.02 4.87
C TYR A 108 6.06 -3.65 4.25
N TRP A 109 5.85 -4.69 3.43
CA TRP A 109 6.87 -5.35 2.63
C TRP A 109 6.32 -5.71 1.26
N GLU A 110 7.12 -5.49 0.22
CA GLU A 110 6.69 -5.58 -1.19
C GLU A 110 6.59 -7.03 -1.70
N GLN A 111 7.18 -7.99 -0.99
CA GLN A 111 7.10 -9.41 -1.37
C GLN A 111 5.89 -10.08 -0.70
N PRO A 112 5.21 -11.00 -1.40
CA PRO A 112 5.62 -11.64 -2.66
C PRO A 112 5.13 -10.96 -3.94
N ASP A 113 4.44 -9.82 -3.84
CA ASP A 113 3.80 -9.15 -4.97
C ASP A 113 4.79 -8.81 -6.10
N ALA A 114 5.90 -8.14 -5.77
CA ALA A 114 6.88 -7.70 -6.75
C ALA A 114 7.44 -8.85 -7.61
N MET A 115 7.78 -9.99 -6.99
CA MET A 115 8.24 -11.16 -7.76
C MET A 115 7.09 -11.92 -8.43
N GLY A 116 5.88 -11.86 -7.87
CA GLY A 116 4.68 -12.37 -8.51
C GLY A 116 4.40 -11.69 -9.85
N HIS A 117 4.58 -10.36 -9.92
CA HIS A 117 4.49 -9.61 -11.17
C HIS A 117 5.57 -10.01 -12.20
N ILE A 118 6.79 -10.27 -11.75
CA ILE A 118 7.92 -10.62 -12.64
C ILE A 118 7.81 -12.06 -13.17
N LEU A 119 7.46 -13.00 -12.30
CA LEU A 119 7.54 -14.44 -12.59
C LEU A 119 6.20 -15.07 -12.96
N GLY A 120 5.10 -14.52 -12.44
CA GLY A 120 3.79 -15.17 -12.39
C GLY A 120 3.64 -16.04 -11.13
N PRO A 121 2.44 -16.12 -10.53
CA PRO A 121 2.20 -16.82 -9.27
C PRO A 121 2.38 -18.35 -9.37
N GLU A 122 2.24 -18.92 -10.56
CA GLU A 122 2.38 -20.37 -10.81
C GLU A 122 3.83 -20.79 -11.09
N ASN A 123 4.77 -19.83 -11.13
CA ASN A 123 6.15 -20.11 -11.45
C ASN A 123 6.84 -20.91 -10.32
N PRO A 124 7.55 -22.02 -10.60
CA PRO A 124 8.25 -22.80 -9.57
C PRO A 124 9.26 -21.99 -8.74
N LEU A 125 9.80 -20.90 -9.28
CA LEU A 125 10.71 -20.01 -8.56
C LEU A 125 10.02 -19.23 -7.42
N MET A 126 8.69 -19.10 -7.43
CA MET A 126 7.94 -18.48 -6.34
C MET A 126 8.12 -19.22 -5.00
N GLY A 127 8.41 -20.53 -5.02
CA GLY A 127 8.67 -21.29 -3.79
C GLY A 127 9.82 -20.70 -2.96
N ALA A 128 10.88 -20.22 -3.62
CA ALA A 128 12.00 -19.56 -2.94
C ALA A 128 11.62 -18.19 -2.38
N ILE A 129 10.76 -17.44 -3.09
CA ILE A 129 10.28 -16.12 -2.66
C ILE A 129 9.39 -16.24 -1.43
N ILE A 130 8.44 -17.19 -1.44
CA ILE A 130 7.57 -17.45 -0.29
C ILE A 130 8.39 -17.92 0.92
N THR A 131 9.42 -18.75 0.68
CA THR A 131 10.35 -19.17 1.75
C THR A 131 11.11 -17.97 2.35
N ASP A 132 11.48 -16.97 1.54
CA ASP A 132 12.11 -15.75 2.03
C ASP A 132 11.15 -14.87 2.85
N VAL A 133 9.89 -14.74 2.42
CA VAL A 133 8.84 -14.04 3.20
C VAL A 133 8.61 -14.73 4.55
N ASP A 134 8.54 -16.07 4.59
CA ASP A 134 8.40 -16.82 5.84
C ASP A 134 9.59 -16.58 6.79
N LYS A 135 10.83 -16.57 6.27
CA LYS A 135 12.02 -16.22 7.06
C LYS A 135 11.95 -14.81 7.64
N LYS A 136 11.43 -13.84 6.88
CA LYS A 136 11.21 -12.46 7.34
C LYS A 136 10.17 -12.39 8.45
N LEU A 137 9.08 -13.15 8.35
CA LEU A 137 8.11 -13.29 9.45
C LEU A 137 8.78 -13.89 10.70
N GLY A 138 9.59 -14.93 10.53
CA GLY A 138 10.40 -15.51 11.60
C GLY A 138 11.35 -14.50 12.25
N TYR A 139 11.98 -13.65 11.45
CA TYR A 139 12.83 -12.54 11.93
C TYR A 139 12.03 -11.53 12.74
N LEU A 140 10.88 -11.04 12.23
CA LEU A 140 9.99 -10.13 12.97
C LEU A 140 9.59 -10.73 14.33
N MET A 141 9.15 -12.00 14.36
CA MET A 141 8.80 -12.68 15.60
C MET A 141 9.97 -12.78 16.57
N SER A 142 11.19 -13.01 16.05
CA SER A 142 12.42 -13.08 16.85
C SER A 142 12.74 -11.72 17.50
N GLU A 143 12.69 -10.62 16.73
CA GLU A 143 12.98 -9.28 17.25
C GLU A 143 11.93 -8.85 18.28
N LEU A 144 10.64 -9.14 18.03
CA LEU A 144 9.58 -8.89 19.01
C LEU A 144 9.78 -9.68 20.31
N LYS A 145 10.25 -10.93 20.25
CA LYS A 145 10.59 -11.73 21.45
C LYS A 145 11.77 -11.14 22.21
N LYS A 146 12.84 -10.75 21.50
CA LYS A 146 14.02 -10.11 22.11
C LYS A 146 13.65 -8.82 22.84
N ALA A 147 12.76 -8.02 22.24
CA ALA A 147 12.23 -6.79 22.81
C ALA A 147 11.16 -7.03 23.90
N LYS A 148 10.83 -8.29 24.23
CA LYS A 148 9.75 -8.66 25.17
C LYS A 148 8.36 -8.13 24.79
N LEU A 149 8.15 -7.87 23.50
CA LEU A 149 6.86 -7.45 22.93
C LEU A 149 5.99 -8.65 22.52
N TRP A 150 6.61 -9.80 22.22
CA TRP A 150 5.88 -11.02 21.84
C TRP A 150 4.98 -11.52 22.97
N GLY A 151 3.69 -11.71 22.68
CA GLY A 151 2.68 -12.07 23.69
C GLY A 151 2.18 -10.89 24.53
N VAL A 152 2.71 -9.69 24.30
CA VAL A 152 2.25 -8.42 24.91
C VAL A 152 1.48 -7.59 23.88
N ILE A 153 1.98 -7.51 22.64
CA ILE A 153 1.29 -6.84 21.54
C ILE A 153 0.44 -7.84 20.74
N ASN A 154 -0.62 -7.33 20.11
CA ASN A 154 -1.40 -8.06 19.12
C ASN A 154 -0.76 -7.90 17.74
N VAL A 155 -0.48 -9.02 17.07
CA VAL A 155 0.12 -9.02 15.73
C VAL A 155 -0.92 -9.52 14.71
N ILE A 156 -1.15 -8.72 13.67
CA ILE A 156 -2.01 -9.07 12.54
C ILE A 156 -1.12 -9.17 11.31
N ILE A 157 -1.09 -10.34 10.68
CA ILE A 157 -0.41 -10.57 9.41
C ILE A 157 -1.49 -10.68 8.33
N THR A 158 -1.33 -9.93 7.26
CA THR A 158 -2.36 -9.77 6.23
C THR A 158 -1.74 -9.38 4.88
N SER A 159 -2.56 -9.36 3.83
CA SER A 159 -2.20 -8.99 2.46
C SER A 159 -3.29 -8.06 1.92
N ASP A 160 -2.91 -7.16 1.02
CA ASP A 160 -3.83 -6.28 0.30
C ASP A 160 -4.66 -7.04 -0.74
N HIS A 161 -4.03 -7.96 -1.48
CA HIS A 161 -4.70 -8.82 -2.46
C HIS A 161 -3.94 -10.13 -2.72
N GLY A 162 -4.45 -10.92 -3.67
CA GLY A 162 -3.78 -12.10 -4.23
C GLY A 162 -3.06 -11.80 -5.55
N MET A 163 -2.71 -12.84 -6.30
CA MET A 163 -2.03 -12.72 -7.60
C MET A 163 -2.61 -13.75 -8.59
N SER A 164 -2.69 -13.40 -9.88
CA SER A 164 -3.20 -14.27 -10.94
C SER A 164 -2.29 -14.28 -12.17
N GLN A 165 -2.25 -15.41 -12.88
CA GLN A 165 -1.42 -15.58 -14.07
C GLN A 165 -2.03 -14.86 -15.27
N SER A 166 -1.29 -13.91 -15.84
CA SER A 166 -1.65 -13.29 -17.12
C SER A 166 -1.27 -14.17 -18.31
N SER A 167 -1.94 -13.97 -19.45
CA SER A 167 -1.60 -14.59 -20.74
C SER A 167 -1.96 -13.64 -21.87
N LEU A 168 -1.09 -13.58 -22.89
CA LEU A 168 -1.37 -12.84 -24.14
C LEU A 168 -2.58 -13.41 -24.88
N GLU A 169 -2.91 -14.69 -24.70
CA GLU A 169 -4.10 -15.32 -25.28
C GLU A 169 -5.41 -14.79 -24.66
N ARG A 170 -5.32 -14.15 -23.48
CA ARG A 170 -6.45 -13.56 -22.75
C ARG A 170 -6.40 -12.02 -22.75
N LEU A 171 -5.60 -11.43 -23.63
CA LEU A 171 -5.50 -9.98 -23.79
C LEU A 171 -6.58 -9.47 -24.74
N ILE A 172 -7.34 -8.47 -24.31
CA ILE A 172 -8.28 -7.73 -25.15
C ILE A 172 -7.62 -6.41 -25.52
N GLU A 173 -7.28 -6.23 -26.79
CA GLU A 173 -6.80 -4.96 -27.33
C GLU A 173 -7.99 -4.09 -27.75
N LEU A 174 -8.36 -3.12 -26.89
CA LEU A 174 -9.55 -2.29 -27.10
C LEU A 174 -9.52 -1.51 -28.43
N ASP A 175 -8.34 -1.12 -28.90
CA ASP A 175 -8.16 -0.39 -30.17
C ASP A 175 -8.61 -1.15 -31.42
N GLN A 176 -8.73 -2.47 -31.33
CA GLN A 176 -9.29 -3.31 -32.40
C GLN A 176 -10.82 -3.18 -32.51
N TYR A 177 -11.48 -2.68 -31.46
CA TYR A 177 -12.94 -2.60 -31.35
C TYR A 177 -13.46 -1.16 -31.32
N VAL A 178 -12.64 -0.23 -30.80
CA VAL A 178 -13.00 1.19 -30.64
C VAL A 178 -11.84 2.03 -31.15
N ASN A 179 -12.13 3.06 -31.94
CA ASN A 179 -11.09 3.98 -32.41
C ASN A 179 -10.39 4.65 -31.21
N ARG A 180 -9.07 4.49 -31.10
CA ARG A 180 -8.21 5.05 -30.05
C ARG A 180 -8.43 6.54 -29.81
N GLU A 181 -8.85 7.28 -30.84
CA GLU A 181 -9.12 8.71 -30.77
C GLU A 181 -10.40 9.10 -30.01
N LEU A 182 -11.22 8.14 -29.61
CA LEU A 182 -12.48 8.38 -28.90
C LEU A 182 -12.35 8.37 -27.38
N TYR A 183 -11.21 7.91 -26.83
CA TYR A 183 -11.06 7.76 -25.39
C TYR A 183 -9.64 8.04 -24.89
N THR A 184 -9.50 8.16 -23.58
CA THR A 184 -8.24 8.23 -22.84
C THR A 184 -8.22 7.06 -21.86
N VAL A 185 -7.12 6.32 -21.82
CA VAL A 185 -6.91 5.28 -20.80
C VAL A 185 -6.42 5.95 -19.52
N ILE A 186 -7.05 5.62 -18.41
CA ILE A 186 -6.70 6.12 -17.07
C ILE A 186 -5.99 5.04 -16.28
N ASP A 187 -6.58 3.85 -16.20
CA ASP A 187 -5.98 2.70 -15.54
C ASP A 187 -5.72 1.58 -16.55
N HIS A 188 -4.49 1.06 -16.54
CA HIS A 188 -4.02 -0.04 -17.38
C HIS A 188 -4.08 -1.41 -16.67
N SER A 189 -4.57 -1.44 -15.43
CA SER A 189 -4.73 -2.67 -14.65
C SER A 189 -5.77 -3.62 -15.27
N PRO A 190 -5.88 -4.87 -14.78
CA PRO A 190 -6.96 -5.77 -15.17
C PRO A 190 -8.38 -5.20 -14.94
N ALA A 191 -8.52 -4.19 -14.07
CA ALA A 191 -9.75 -3.41 -13.90
C ALA A 191 -9.63 -2.08 -14.66
N VAL A 192 -9.58 -2.16 -15.99
CA VAL A 192 -9.33 -1.01 -16.88
C VAL A 192 -10.33 0.13 -16.66
N ALA A 193 -9.82 1.36 -16.66
CA ALA A 193 -10.63 2.58 -16.65
C ALA A 193 -10.33 3.43 -17.89
N ILE A 194 -11.37 3.84 -18.61
CA ILE A 194 -11.28 4.75 -19.76
C ILE A 194 -12.23 5.93 -19.58
N LEU A 195 -11.84 7.08 -20.15
CA LEU A 195 -12.70 8.27 -20.24
C LEU A 195 -12.97 8.59 -21.71
N PRO A 196 -14.23 8.80 -22.12
CA PRO A 196 -14.55 9.24 -23.47
C PRO A 196 -14.03 10.66 -23.71
N LYS A 197 -13.60 10.96 -24.94
CA LYS A 197 -13.28 12.33 -25.34
C LYS A 197 -14.59 13.08 -25.61
N GLU A 198 -14.71 14.29 -25.07
CA GLU A 198 -15.93 15.09 -25.17
C GLU A 198 -16.35 15.35 -26.61
N GLY A 199 -17.65 15.18 -26.90
CA GLY A 199 -18.24 15.43 -28.22
C GLY A 199 -17.89 14.42 -29.30
N ARG A 200 -17.39 13.23 -28.94
CA ARG A 200 -17.05 12.15 -29.87
C ARG A 200 -17.67 10.81 -29.48
#